data_AF-A0A6V7C0B8-F1
#
_entry.id   AF-A0A6V7C0B8-F1
#
_cell.length_a   1.000
_cell.length_b   1.000
_cell.length_c   1.000
_cell.angle_alpha   90.00
_cell.angle_beta   90.00
_cell.angle_gamma   90.00
#
_symmetry.space_group_name_H-M   'P 1'
#
loop_
_entity.id
_entity.type
_entity.pdbx_description
1 polymer ?
#
loop_
_entity_poly.entity_id
_entity_poly.type
_entity_poly.pdbx_seq_one_letter_code
_entity_poly.pdbx_strand_id
1 'polypeptide(L)'
;MEACLGPYKLQIPANYFDDQMGPNFDGSFGLYLEYPELNAFAPGERAHLKLDVATRTVNIGYRYLDRVDPDAFLRRQYTPDSATQDTPEADINTRIKGEEKDGLTPYYANVAAYREHYLAQGLKPSNSIMEASYYKDWYVSRDAQGNIDTIIKCTSREVEPSGVEFREGKLVRSKERELPSCAHVFVIPEMKVAVEINYVRVALKDWKKIQDRARSVLKDFMPAPAGT
;
A
#
# COMPACT_ATOMS: atom_id res chain seq x y z
N MET A 1 -1.45 -6.56 23.59
CA MET A 1 -0.41 -7.49 23.14
C MET A 1 0.87 -6.71 22.93
N GLU A 2 2.01 -7.25 23.37
CA GLU A 2 3.30 -6.62 23.07
C GLU A 2 3.77 -7.02 21.66
N ALA A 3 4.21 -6.04 20.87
CA ALA A 3 4.88 -6.27 19.59
C ALA A 3 6.14 -5.41 19.52
N CYS A 4 7.16 -5.90 18.83
CA CYS A 4 8.43 -5.20 18.67
C CYS A 4 8.59 -4.70 17.23
N LEU A 5 9.00 -3.45 17.07
CA LEU A 5 9.36 -2.86 15.79
C LEU A 5 10.76 -2.27 15.93
N GLY A 6 11.79 -3.07 15.62
CA GLY A 6 13.18 -2.68 15.92
C GLY A 6 13.35 -2.41 17.42
N PRO A 7 13.80 -1.20 17.83
CA PRO A 7 13.95 -0.84 19.24
C PRO A 7 12.63 -0.46 19.93
N TYR A 8 11.53 -0.32 19.20
CA TYR A 8 10.25 0.13 19.74
C TYR A 8 9.44 -1.06 20.27
N LYS A 9 9.00 -0.97 21.52
CA LYS A 9 7.99 -1.86 22.10
C LYS A 9 6.62 -1.20 21.99
N LEU A 10 5.64 -1.93 21.48
CA LEU A 10 4.29 -1.43 21.22
C LEU A 10 3.27 -2.23 22.02
N GLN A 11 2.29 -1.55 22.60
CA GLN A 11 1.15 -2.16 23.29
C GLN A 11 -0.09 -2.07 22.39
N ILE A 12 -0.30 -3.11 21.60
CA ILE A 12 -1.32 -3.14 20.54
C ILE A 12 -2.52 -3.96 21.00
N PRO A 13 -3.76 -3.43 20.96
CA PRO A 13 -4.96 -4.20 21.25
C PRO A 13 -5.14 -5.34 20.24
N ALA A 14 -5.61 -6.50 20.72
CA ALA A 14 -5.65 -7.72 19.91
C ALA A 14 -6.48 -7.56 18.63
N ASN A 15 -7.57 -6.78 18.67
CA ASN A 15 -8.46 -6.58 17.52
C ASN A 15 -7.86 -5.78 16.35
N TYR A 16 -6.63 -5.27 16.48
CA TYR A 16 -5.89 -4.66 15.36
C TYR A 16 -5.12 -5.68 14.52
N PHE A 17 -4.86 -6.89 15.01
CA PHE A 17 -4.13 -7.92 14.25
C PHE A 17 -5.06 -8.67 13.28
N ASP A 18 -4.46 -9.38 12.32
CA ASP A 18 -5.19 -10.06 11.25
C ASP A 18 -6.20 -11.08 11.78
N ASP A 19 -5.70 -11.99 12.60
CA ASP A 19 -6.43 -13.07 13.27
C ASP A 19 -6.98 -12.65 14.63
N GLN A 20 -6.71 -11.40 15.02
CA GLN A 20 -7.05 -10.80 16.30
C GLN A 20 -6.46 -11.50 17.53
N MET A 21 -5.33 -12.21 17.37
CA MET A 21 -4.65 -12.90 18.45
C MET A 21 -3.32 -12.24 18.83
N GLY A 22 -2.58 -11.68 17.88
CA GLY A 22 -1.30 -11.03 18.16
C GLY A 22 -0.38 -10.89 16.95
N PRO A 23 0.91 -10.55 17.18
CA PRO A 23 1.92 -10.62 16.13
C PRO A 23 2.14 -12.07 15.66
N ASN A 24 2.71 -12.21 14.45
CA ASN A 24 3.10 -13.49 13.88
C ASN A 24 4.22 -14.15 14.71
N PHE A 25 4.44 -15.46 14.50
CA PHE A 25 5.48 -16.23 15.20
C PHE A 25 6.89 -15.66 15.00
N ASP A 26 7.17 -15.03 13.86
CA ASP A 26 8.45 -14.38 13.56
C ASP A 26 8.57 -12.95 14.15
N GLY A 27 7.57 -12.51 14.90
CA GLY A 27 7.49 -11.17 15.49
C GLY A 27 7.02 -10.08 14.53
N SER A 28 6.80 -10.38 13.24
CA SER A 28 6.20 -9.44 12.31
C SER A 28 4.74 -9.20 12.65
N PHE A 29 4.21 -8.03 12.26
CA PHE A 29 2.80 -7.73 12.45
C PHE A 29 2.30 -6.76 11.39
N GLY A 30 1.00 -6.82 11.15
CA GLY A 30 0.24 -5.81 10.43
C GLY A 30 -0.92 -5.31 11.30
N LEU A 31 -1.37 -4.09 11.03
CA LEU A 31 -2.60 -3.54 11.60
C LEU A 31 -3.69 -3.54 10.53
N TYR A 32 -4.88 -3.96 10.92
CA TYR A 32 -6.00 -4.20 10.02
C TYR A 32 -7.15 -3.30 10.42
N LEU A 33 -7.36 -2.25 9.62
CA LEU A 33 -8.38 -1.23 9.90
C LEU A 33 -9.53 -1.32 8.91
N GLU A 34 -10.72 -0.95 9.35
CA GLU A 34 -11.94 -0.94 8.54
C GLU A 34 -12.10 0.40 7.84
N TYR A 35 -12.14 0.41 6.51
CA TYR A 35 -12.49 1.59 5.71
C TYR A 35 -14.02 1.79 5.68
N PRO A 36 -14.54 3.04 5.72
CA PRO A 36 -13.83 4.32 5.61
C PRO A 36 -13.32 4.96 6.91
N GLU A 37 -13.79 4.54 8.09
CA GLU A 37 -13.49 5.22 9.35
C GLU A 37 -12.04 5.00 9.83
N LEU A 38 -11.43 3.89 9.43
CA LEU A 38 -10.09 3.43 9.84
C LEU A 38 -9.99 3.14 11.33
N ASN A 39 -11.07 2.57 11.88
CA ASN A 39 -11.10 1.98 13.21
C ASN A 39 -10.67 0.50 13.13
N ALA A 40 -10.26 -0.08 14.25
CA ALA A 40 -10.09 -1.52 14.33
C ALA A 40 -11.44 -2.23 14.17
N PHE A 41 -11.40 -3.44 13.60
CA PHE A 41 -12.57 -4.29 13.51
C PHE A 41 -13.09 -4.68 14.90
N ALA A 42 -14.37 -5.01 14.98
CA ALA A 42 -14.92 -5.58 16.20
C ALA A 42 -14.22 -6.90 16.55
N PRO A 43 -14.03 -7.22 17.85
CA PRO A 43 -13.49 -8.51 18.25
C PRO A 43 -14.30 -9.68 17.67
N GLY A 44 -13.62 -10.65 17.07
CA GLY A 44 -14.20 -11.82 16.41
C GLY A 44 -14.61 -11.60 14.94
N GLU A 45 -14.73 -10.36 14.45
CA GLU A 45 -15.23 -10.10 13.09
C GLU A 45 -14.29 -10.62 11.98
N ARG A 46 -12.99 -10.72 12.29
CA ARG A 46 -11.97 -11.22 11.36
C ARG A 46 -11.65 -12.71 11.49
N ALA A 47 -12.14 -13.39 12.53
CA ALA A 47 -11.82 -14.81 12.79
C ALA A 47 -12.21 -15.75 11.63
N HIS A 48 -13.21 -15.35 10.84
CA HIS A 48 -13.61 -16.02 9.60
C HIS A 48 -13.72 -14.99 8.49
N LEU A 49 -12.58 -14.64 7.89
CA LEU A 49 -12.45 -13.53 6.96
C LEU A 49 -13.42 -13.67 5.76
N LYS A 50 -14.55 -12.98 5.85
CA LYS A 50 -15.53 -12.88 4.76
C LYS A 50 -14.98 -11.98 3.67
N LEU A 51 -15.39 -12.22 2.43
CA LEU A 51 -14.94 -11.47 1.27
C LEU A 51 -15.19 -9.95 1.42
N ASP A 52 -16.34 -9.57 1.98
CA ASP A 52 -16.65 -8.15 2.25
C ASP A 52 -15.76 -7.53 3.33
N VAL A 53 -15.38 -8.32 4.36
CA VAL A 53 -14.46 -7.87 5.41
C VAL A 53 -13.08 -7.65 4.79
N ALA A 54 -12.59 -8.60 4.00
CA ALA A 54 -11.33 -8.46 3.27
C ALA A 54 -11.34 -7.24 2.32
N THR A 55 -12.46 -7.01 1.63
CA THR A 55 -12.62 -5.92 0.65
C THR A 55 -12.49 -4.53 1.29
N ARG A 56 -13.01 -4.34 2.51
CA ARG A 56 -12.92 -3.05 3.23
C ARG A 56 -11.72 -2.95 4.18
N THR A 57 -10.86 -3.97 4.19
CA THR A 57 -9.66 -3.98 5.04
C THR A 57 -8.59 -3.08 4.45
N VAL A 58 -8.07 -2.17 5.27
CA VAL A 58 -6.79 -1.49 5.05
C VAL A 58 -5.75 -2.24 5.88
N ASN A 59 -4.86 -2.96 5.18
CA ASN A 59 -3.77 -3.70 5.82
C ASN A 59 -2.52 -2.83 5.87
N ILE A 60 -2.01 -2.55 7.06
CA ILE A 60 -0.87 -1.69 7.32
C ILE A 60 0.27 -2.52 7.91
N GLY A 61 1.30 -2.78 7.11
CA GLY A 61 2.54 -3.41 7.55
C GLY A 61 3.58 -2.38 7.99
N TYR A 62 4.37 -2.74 9.00
CA TYR A 62 5.50 -1.93 9.47
C TYR A 62 6.79 -2.73 9.42
N ARG A 63 7.86 -2.09 8.95
CA ARG A 63 9.20 -2.68 8.94
C ARG A 63 10.24 -1.68 9.40
N TYR A 64 10.99 -2.06 10.43
CA TYR A 64 12.13 -1.28 10.89
C TYR A 64 13.30 -1.42 9.89
N LEU A 65 13.91 -0.30 9.53
CA LEU A 65 15.01 -0.21 8.59
C LEU A 65 16.33 -0.21 9.38
N ASP A 66 16.81 -1.40 9.71
CA ASP A 66 18.02 -1.61 10.51
C ASP A 66 19.32 -1.32 9.74
N ARG A 67 19.36 -1.70 8.46
CA ARG A 67 20.55 -1.69 7.60
C ARG A 67 20.39 -0.85 6.33
N VAL A 68 19.23 -0.24 6.13
CA VAL A 68 18.91 0.52 4.92
C VAL A 68 18.55 1.95 5.31
N ASP A 69 19.15 2.90 4.62
CA ASP A 69 18.79 4.30 4.74
C ASP A 69 17.33 4.52 4.28
N PRO A 70 16.49 5.26 5.05
CA PRO A 70 15.12 5.63 4.67
C PRO A 70 14.94 6.14 3.24
N ASP A 71 15.80 7.06 2.80
CA ASP A 71 15.69 7.68 1.48
C ASP A 71 16.11 6.70 0.39
N ALA A 72 17.14 5.89 0.65
CA ALA A 72 17.53 4.80 -0.23
C ALA A 72 16.41 3.73 -0.35
N PHE A 73 15.71 3.43 0.75
CA PHE A 73 14.58 2.50 0.75
C PHE A 73 13.43 3.02 -0.14
N LEU A 74 13.06 4.30 0.01
CA LEU A 74 12.03 4.94 -0.82
C LEU A 74 12.47 5.02 -2.28
N ARG A 75 13.72 5.38 -2.56
CA ARG A 75 14.25 5.49 -3.93
C ARG A 75 14.15 4.20 -4.73
N ARG A 76 14.41 3.07 -4.08
CA ARG A 76 14.26 1.73 -4.67
C ARG A 76 12.81 1.40 -5.07
N GLN A 77 11.82 2.12 -4.54
CA GLN A 77 10.43 1.90 -4.93
C GLN A 77 10.12 2.44 -6.32
N TYR A 78 10.94 3.35 -6.88
CA TYR A 78 10.65 4.01 -8.16
C TYR A 78 11.82 4.05 -9.14
N THR A 79 12.93 3.41 -8.80
CA THR A 79 14.13 3.32 -9.63
C THR A 79 14.44 1.84 -9.85
N PRO A 80 14.69 1.38 -11.09
CA PRO A 80 15.04 0.00 -11.35
C PRO A 80 16.39 -0.36 -10.74
N ASP A 81 16.55 -1.63 -10.39
CA ASP A 81 17.82 -2.25 -10.04
C ASP A 81 18.38 -3.07 -11.21
N SER A 82 19.53 -3.73 -11.02
CA SER A 82 20.15 -4.55 -12.06
C SER A 82 19.27 -5.71 -12.53
N ALA A 83 18.36 -6.21 -11.68
CA ALA A 83 17.47 -7.31 -12.04
C ALA A 83 16.24 -6.84 -12.83
N THR A 84 15.89 -5.55 -12.71
CA THR A 84 14.71 -4.94 -13.33
C THR A 84 15.06 -3.91 -14.40
N GLN A 85 16.32 -3.87 -14.84
CA GLN A 85 16.79 -2.90 -15.82
C GLN A 85 16.06 -2.98 -17.17
N ASP A 86 15.68 -4.19 -17.60
CA ASP A 86 14.93 -4.42 -18.86
C ASP A 86 13.41 -4.46 -18.65
N THR A 87 12.93 -4.04 -17.48
CA THR A 87 11.52 -4.02 -17.08
C THR A 87 11.02 -2.57 -17.07
N PRO A 88 10.50 -2.04 -18.19
CA PRO A 88 10.22 -0.62 -18.33
C PRO A 88 9.22 -0.11 -17.29
N GLU A 89 8.26 -0.93 -16.86
CA GLU A 89 7.29 -0.60 -15.83
C GLU A 89 7.89 -0.48 -14.42
N ALA A 90 9.15 -0.87 -14.20
CA ALA A 90 9.87 -0.70 -12.94
C ALA A 90 10.49 0.70 -12.77
N ASP A 91 10.52 1.51 -13.84
CA ASP A 91 11.08 2.87 -13.82
C ASP A 91 9.98 3.93 -13.89
N ILE A 92 10.05 4.94 -13.01
CA ILE A 92 9.13 6.08 -13.04
C ILE A 92 9.25 6.89 -14.34
N ASN A 93 10.41 6.90 -14.98
CA ASN A 93 10.70 7.75 -16.14
C ASN A 93 10.08 7.23 -17.44
N THR A 94 9.67 5.97 -17.50
CA THR A 94 9.00 5.38 -18.69
C THR A 94 7.48 5.63 -18.70
N ARG A 95 6.96 6.24 -17.62
CA ARG A 95 5.53 6.41 -17.36
C ARG A 95 5.02 7.73 -17.91
N ILE A 96 3.71 7.80 -18.09
CA ILE A 96 3.03 9.02 -18.55
C ILE A 96 2.69 9.88 -17.33
N LYS A 97 3.43 10.98 -17.14
CA LYS A 97 3.13 11.97 -16.09
C LYS A 97 1.78 12.64 -16.37
N GLY A 98 0.89 12.62 -15.40
CA GLY A 98 -0.40 13.33 -15.45
C GLY A 98 -0.42 14.59 -14.60
N GLU A 99 -1.60 15.22 -14.56
CA GLU A 99 -1.85 16.40 -13.73
C GLU A 99 -2.02 16.02 -12.26
N GLU A 100 -1.51 16.88 -11.38
CA GLU A 100 -1.62 16.69 -9.93
C GLU A 100 -3.08 16.71 -9.49
N LYS A 101 -3.44 15.78 -8.59
CA LYS A 101 -4.76 15.67 -8.01
C LYS A 101 -4.66 15.16 -6.58
N ASP A 102 -5.42 15.75 -5.67
CA ASP A 102 -5.49 15.35 -4.25
C ASP A 102 -4.11 15.31 -3.56
N GLY A 103 -3.18 16.19 -3.97
CA GLY A 103 -1.81 16.25 -3.45
C GLY A 103 -0.88 15.13 -3.96
N LEU A 104 -1.28 14.43 -5.02
CA LEU A 104 -0.51 13.39 -5.69
C LEU A 104 -0.27 13.75 -7.15
N THR A 105 0.97 13.60 -7.60
CA THR A 105 1.30 13.58 -9.03
C THR A 105 1.16 12.16 -9.57
N PRO A 106 0.26 11.89 -10.52
CA PRO A 106 0.14 10.57 -11.14
C PRO A 106 1.19 10.35 -12.24
N TYR A 107 1.63 9.10 -12.34
CA TYR A 107 2.53 8.54 -13.34
C TYR A 107 1.88 7.25 -13.86
N TYR A 108 1.05 7.39 -14.89
CA TYR A 108 0.26 6.31 -15.44
C TYR A 108 1.14 5.29 -16.16
N ALA A 109 0.80 4.00 -16.03
CA ALA A 109 1.44 2.95 -16.80
C ALA A 109 1.26 3.22 -18.30
N ASN A 110 2.34 3.09 -19.06
CA ASN A 110 2.29 3.14 -20.53
C ASN A 110 2.06 1.73 -21.09
N VAL A 111 0.86 1.19 -20.84
CA VAL A 111 0.53 -0.22 -21.13
C VAL A 111 0.80 -0.58 -22.59
N ALA A 112 0.48 0.32 -23.52
CA ALA A 112 0.75 0.11 -24.95
C ALA A 112 2.26 -0.05 -25.23
N ALA A 113 3.09 0.87 -24.73
CA ALA A 113 4.54 0.80 -24.94
C ALA A 113 5.17 -0.43 -24.25
N TYR A 114 4.68 -0.80 -23.06
CA TYR A 114 5.18 -1.99 -22.36
C TYR A 114 4.82 -3.29 -23.10
N ARG A 115 3.60 -3.39 -23.65
CA ARG A 115 3.20 -4.51 -24.52
C ARG A 115 4.10 -4.60 -25.74
N GLU A 116 4.35 -3.50 -26.44
CA GLU A 116 5.23 -3.46 -27.61
C GLU A 116 6.65 -3.94 -27.27
N HIS A 117 7.20 -3.49 -26.15
CA HIS A 117 8.50 -3.94 -25.65
C HIS A 117 8.57 -5.45 -25.48
N TYR A 118 7.58 -6.06 -24.81
CA TYR A 118 7.57 -7.51 -24.58
C TYR A 118 7.27 -8.33 -25.83
N LEU A 119 6.42 -7.83 -26.73
CA LEU A 119 6.20 -8.47 -28.03
C LEU A 119 7.47 -8.48 -28.88
N ALA A 120 8.26 -7.40 -28.86
CA ALA A 120 9.55 -7.35 -29.56
C ALA A 120 10.57 -8.35 -29.00
N GLN A 121 10.43 -8.77 -27.74
CA GLN A 121 11.22 -9.84 -27.11
C GLN A 121 10.67 -11.24 -27.36
N GLY A 122 9.61 -11.38 -28.15
CA GLY A 122 9.04 -12.67 -28.54
C GLY A 122 7.99 -13.24 -27.57
N LEU A 123 7.50 -12.45 -26.61
CA LEU A 123 6.37 -12.88 -25.79
C LEU A 123 5.09 -12.97 -26.63
N LYS A 124 4.22 -13.91 -26.27
CA LYS A 124 2.95 -14.13 -26.97
C LYS A 124 1.86 -13.18 -26.45
N PRO A 125 0.92 -12.75 -27.30
CA PRO A 125 -0.23 -11.92 -26.89
C PRO A 125 -1.08 -12.52 -25.77
N SER A 126 -1.07 -13.84 -25.58
CA SER A 126 -1.82 -14.55 -24.54
C SER A 126 -1.16 -14.52 -23.15
N ASN A 127 0.02 -13.92 -23.00
CA ASN A 127 0.71 -13.83 -21.72
C ASN A 127 0.03 -12.78 -20.83
N SER A 128 -0.09 -13.04 -19.52
CA SER A 128 -0.73 -12.12 -18.57
C SER A 128 -0.08 -10.74 -18.50
N ILE A 129 1.20 -10.60 -18.88
CA ILE A 129 1.88 -9.30 -19.01
C ILE A 129 1.25 -8.41 -20.09
N MET A 130 0.42 -8.98 -20.96
CA MET A 130 -0.35 -8.23 -21.95
C MET A 130 -1.62 -7.63 -21.34
N GLU A 131 -2.03 -8.02 -20.13
CA GLU A 131 -3.25 -7.50 -19.48
C GLU A 131 -2.97 -6.18 -18.76
N ALA A 132 -3.90 -5.22 -18.85
CA ALA A 132 -3.76 -3.95 -18.15
C ALA A 132 -3.70 -4.12 -16.62
N SER A 133 -4.33 -5.17 -16.08
CA SER A 133 -4.33 -5.50 -14.65
C SER A 133 -2.98 -5.93 -14.11
N TYR A 134 -2.05 -6.34 -14.98
CA TYR A 134 -0.66 -6.61 -14.62
C TYR A 134 0.07 -5.32 -14.18
N TYR A 135 -0.22 -4.21 -14.87
CA TYR A 135 0.48 -2.96 -14.66
C TYR A 135 -0.14 -2.11 -13.56
N LYS A 136 0.70 -1.24 -12.99
CA LYS A 136 0.31 -0.32 -11.93
C LYS A 136 0.46 1.12 -12.38
N ASP A 137 -0.52 1.96 -12.11
CA ASP A 137 -0.35 3.41 -12.09
C ASP A 137 0.31 3.83 -10.80
N TRP A 138 1.22 4.79 -10.87
CA TRP A 138 1.91 5.29 -9.69
C TRP A 138 1.40 6.68 -9.34
N TYR A 139 1.29 6.98 -8.05
CA TYR A 139 0.89 8.27 -7.53
C TYR A 139 1.91 8.65 -6.48
N VAL A 140 2.53 9.82 -6.63
CA VAL A 140 3.62 10.24 -5.74
C VAL A 140 3.25 11.54 -5.05
N SER A 141 3.55 11.62 -3.75
CA SER A 141 3.61 12.89 -3.03
C SER A 141 5.07 13.29 -2.85
N ARG A 142 5.31 14.58 -2.64
CA ARG A 142 6.65 15.15 -2.47
C ARG A 142 6.71 16.01 -1.23
N ASP A 143 7.85 15.98 -0.57
CA ASP A 143 8.16 16.88 0.54
C ASP A 143 8.41 18.32 0.05
N ALA A 144 8.64 19.24 1.00
CA ALA A 144 8.92 20.64 0.71
C ALA A 144 10.22 20.86 -0.08
N GLN A 145 11.11 19.86 -0.10
CA GLN A 145 12.38 19.87 -0.84
C GLN A 145 12.21 19.25 -2.24
N GLY A 146 11.03 18.75 -2.58
CA GLY A 146 10.71 18.12 -3.85
C GLY A 146 11.08 16.63 -3.94
N ASN A 147 11.53 16.00 -2.84
CA ASN A 147 11.81 14.57 -2.81
C ASN A 147 10.52 13.79 -2.70
N ILE A 148 10.45 12.60 -3.31
CA ILE A 148 9.31 11.71 -3.15
C ILE A 148 9.32 11.15 -1.72
N ASP A 149 8.29 11.46 -0.95
CA ASP A 149 8.12 10.98 0.43
C ASP A 149 7.06 9.86 0.55
N THR A 150 6.23 9.73 -0.49
CA THR A 150 5.11 8.79 -0.57
C THR A 150 5.00 8.26 -2.00
N ILE A 151 4.86 6.94 -2.15
CA ILE A 151 4.57 6.30 -3.43
C ILE A 151 3.41 5.32 -3.29
N ILE A 152 2.42 5.45 -4.16
CA ILE A 152 1.24 4.60 -4.19
C ILE A 152 1.14 3.96 -5.58
N LYS A 153 1.16 2.64 -5.64
CA LYS A 153 1.08 1.86 -6.88
C LYS A 153 -0.27 1.16 -6.93
N CYS A 154 -1.18 1.61 -7.78
CA CYS A 154 -2.51 1.04 -7.92
C CYS A 154 -2.65 0.27 -9.23
N THR A 155 -3.51 -0.76 -9.29
CA THR A 155 -3.90 -1.38 -10.57
C THR A 155 -4.26 -0.31 -11.60
N SER A 156 -3.72 -0.45 -12.82
CA SER A 156 -3.86 0.51 -13.92
C SER A 156 -5.28 1.02 -14.09
N ARG A 157 -5.44 2.32 -14.33
CA ARG A 157 -6.72 2.97 -14.64
C ARG A 157 -7.42 2.38 -15.87
N GLU A 158 -6.68 1.71 -16.76
CA GLU A 158 -7.26 0.97 -17.89
C GLU A 158 -8.12 -0.22 -17.44
N VAL A 159 -7.94 -0.70 -16.20
CA VAL A 159 -8.89 -1.59 -15.55
C VAL A 159 -10.03 -0.74 -15.01
N GLU A 160 -11.11 -0.63 -15.76
CA GLU A 160 -12.29 0.19 -15.41
C GLU A 160 -13.10 -0.33 -14.20
N PRO A 161 -13.36 -1.65 -14.04
CA PRO A 161 -14.19 -2.16 -12.94
C PRO A 161 -13.62 -1.78 -11.58
N SER A 162 -14.47 -1.41 -10.63
CA SER A 162 -14.02 -1.04 -9.28
C SER A 162 -13.86 -2.25 -8.36
N GLY A 163 -14.57 -3.33 -8.67
CA GLY A 163 -14.67 -4.53 -7.86
C GLY A 163 -15.48 -4.36 -6.57
N VAL A 164 -16.08 -3.20 -6.34
CA VAL A 164 -16.73 -2.89 -5.06
C VAL A 164 -18.04 -2.13 -5.25
N GLU A 165 -18.89 -2.19 -4.24
CA GLU A 165 -20.07 -1.36 -4.09
C GLU A 165 -20.10 -0.78 -2.68
N PHE A 166 -20.81 0.33 -2.49
CA PHE A 166 -21.15 0.81 -1.14
C PHE A 166 -22.53 0.29 -0.75
N ARG A 167 -22.62 -0.38 0.39
CA ARG A 167 -23.89 -0.78 1.01
C ARG A 167 -23.83 -0.40 2.49
N GLU A 168 -24.84 0.36 2.93
CA GLU A 168 -24.93 0.82 4.33
C GLU A 168 -23.66 1.55 4.82
N GLY A 169 -23.05 2.35 3.94
CA GLY A 169 -21.83 3.11 4.25
C GLY A 169 -20.53 2.30 4.21
N LYS A 170 -20.59 0.98 4.02
CA LYS A 170 -19.42 0.10 3.96
C LYS A 170 -19.11 -0.35 2.53
N LEU A 171 -17.84 -0.59 2.26
CA LEU A 171 -17.41 -1.27 1.04
C LEU A 171 -17.74 -2.77 1.13
N VAL A 172 -18.39 -3.27 0.09
CA VAL A 172 -18.68 -4.69 -0.12
C VAL A 172 -18.15 -5.13 -1.48
N ARG A 173 -17.87 -6.42 -1.62
CA ARG A 173 -17.39 -6.98 -2.88
C ARG A 173 -18.51 -7.01 -3.91
N SER A 174 -18.26 -6.45 -5.10
CA SER A 174 -19.18 -6.59 -6.24
C SER A 174 -19.03 -7.97 -6.90
N LYS A 175 -19.90 -8.30 -7.86
CA LYS A 175 -19.78 -9.55 -8.64
C LYS A 175 -18.71 -9.48 -9.74
N GLU A 176 -18.06 -8.32 -9.91
CA GLU A 176 -17.03 -8.13 -10.93
C GLU A 176 -15.80 -8.98 -10.62
N ARG A 177 -15.17 -9.51 -11.67
CA ARG A 177 -13.97 -10.34 -11.51
C ARG A 177 -12.81 -9.56 -10.89
N GLU A 178 -12.57 -8.36 -11.40
CA GLU A 178 -11.45 -7.53 -10.96
C GLU A 178 -11.73 -6.88 -9.60
N LEU A 179 -10.66 -6.67 -8.84
CA LEU A 179 -10.66 -5.85 -7.62
C LEU A 179 -9.37 -5.02 -7.63
N PRO A 180 -9.37 -3.87 -8.35
CA PRO A 180 -8.22 -2.98 -8.35
C PRO A 180 -7.81 -2.61 -6.92
N SER A 181 -6.51 -2.68 -6.66
CA SER A 181 -5.92 -2.41 -5.36
C SER A 181 -4.73 -1.49 -5.48
N CYS A 182 -4.32 -0.91 -4.36
CA CYS A 182 -3.15 -0.06 -4.22
C CYS A 182 -2.20 -0.65 -3.18
N ALA A 183 -0.91 -0.57 -3.48
CA ALA A 183 0.18 -0.69 -2.52
C ALA A 183 0.77 0.70 -2.27
N HIS A 184 0.70 1.18 -1.03
CA HIS A 184 1.09 2.52 -0.60
C HIS A 184 2.29 2.41 0.33
N VAL A 185 3.40 3.04 -0.04
CA VAL A 185 4.64 3.03 0.71
C VAL A 185 5.04 4.44 1.12
N PHE A 186 5.40 4.61 2.38
CA PHE A 186 6.08 5.80 2.89
C PHE A 186 7.03 5.42 4.03
N VAL A 187 7.84 6.37 4.50
CA VAL A 187 8.70 6.17 5.67
C VAL A 187 8.34 7.16 6.79
N ILE A 188 8.53 6.72 8.03
CA ILE A 188 8.55 7.53 9.25
C ILE A 188 10.04 7.74 9.60
N PRO A 189 10.70 8.80 9.11
CA PRO A 189 12.15 8.93 9.17
C PRO A 189 12.67 8.98 10.60
N GLU A 190 11.95 9.65 11.50
CA GLU A 190 12.30 9.77 12.91
C GLU A 190 12.33 8.42 13.65
N MET A 191 11.68 7.39 13.08
CA MET A 191 11.67 6.03 13.61
C MET A 191 12.46 5.03 12.77
N LYS A 192 12.95 5.42 11.59
CA LYS A 192 13.47 4.49 10.57
C LYS A 192 12.49 3.35 10.27
N VAL A 193 11.20 3.67 10.13
CA VAL A 193 10.15 2.68 9.87
C VAL A 193 9.58 2.88 8.48
N ALA A 194 9.69 1.86 7.62
CA ALA A 194 8.91 1.77 6.40
C ALA A 194 7.50 1.30 6.72
N VAL A 195 6.50 1.91 6.08
CA VAL A 195 5.09 1.56 6.18
C VAL A 195 4.62 1.13 4.80
N GLU A 196 4.02 -0.04 4.72
CA GLU A 196 3.48 -0.61 3.48
C GLU A 196 1.99 -0.90 3.70
N ILE A 197 1.12 -0.24 2.93
CA ILE A 197 -0.33 -0.32 3.10
C ILE A 197 -0.98 -0.92 1.85
N ASN A 198 -1.87 -1.88 2.03
CA ASN A 198 -2.69 -2.43 0.97
C ASN A 198 -4.17 -2.09 1.20
N TYR A 199 -4.82 -1.57 0.17
CA TYR A 199 -6.26 -1.25 0.17
C TYR A 199 -6.83 -1.27 -1.25
N VAL A 200 -8.16 -1.32 -1.38
CA VAL A 200 -8.83 -1.27 -2.70
C VAL A 200 -8.71 0.12 -3.34
N ARG A 201 -8.54 0.19 -4.66
CA ARG A 201 -8.21 1.43 -5.38
C ARG A 201 -9.23 2.56 -5.17
N VAL A 202 -10.50 2.23 -4.92
CA VAL A 202 -11.55 3.23 -4.62
C VAL A 202 -11.21 4.07 -3.38
N ALA A 203 -10.45 3.53 -2.43
CA ALA A 203 -10.01 4.25 -1.24
C ALA A 203 -8.81 5.19 -1.49
N LEU A 204 -8.22 5.22 -2.69
CA LEU A 204 -7.08 6.10 -3.03
C LEU A 204 -7.36 7.58 -2.78
N LYS A 205 -8.61 8.04 -2.97
CA LYS A 205 -9.01 9.42 -2.68
C LYS A 205 -8.76 9.84 -1.23
N ASP A 206 -8.72 8.88 -0.31
CA ASP A 206 -8.49 9.07 1.12
C ASP A 206 -7.06 8.69 1.54
N TRP A 207 -6.11 8.58 0.59
CA TRP A 207 -4.73 8.13 0.85
C TRP A 207 -4.07 8.88 2.01
N LYS A 208 -4.29 10.19 2.11
CA LYS A 208 -3.69 11.02 3.16
C LYS A 208 -4.27 10.68 4.52
N LYS A 209 -5.60 10.47 4.61
CA LYS A 209 -6.27 9.99 5.82
C LYS A 209 -5.74 8.62 6.24
N ILE A 210 -5.54 7.70 5.28
CA ILE A 210 -4.98 6.37 5.51
C ILE A 210 -3.55 6.45 6.05
N GLN A 211 -2.69 7.24 5.42
CA GLN A 211 -1.30 7.47 5.86
C GLN A 211 -1.22 8.12 7.24
N ASP A 212 -2.02 9.16 7.48
CA ASP A 212 -2.03 9.88 8.75
C ASP A 212 -2.52 8.96 9.88
N ARG A 213 -3.53 8.11 9.61
CA ARG A 213 -3.96 7.10 10.58
C ARG A 213 -2.89 6.05 10.84
N ALA A 214 -2.20 5.54 9.81
CA ALA A 214 -1.09 4.61 9.98
C ALA A 214 0.03 5.21 10.86
N ARG A 215 0.35 6.50 10.67
CA ARG A 215 1.30 7.19 11.56
C ARG A 215 0.77 7.33 12.98
N SER A 216 -0.51 7.69 13.14
CA SER A 216 -1.08 7.94 14.47
C SER A 216 -1.20 6.65 15.29
N VAL A 217 -1.70 5.55 14.72
CA VAL A 217 -1.89 4.30 15.48
C VAL A 217 -0.57 3.76 16.03
N LEU A 218 0.52 3.90 15.28
CA LEU A 218 1.83 3.48 15.75
C LEU A 218 2.26 4.28 16.99
N LYS A 219 1.99 5.59 17.00
CA LYS A 219 2.24 6.49 18.15
C LYS A 219 1.31 6.19 19.32
N ASP A 220 0.03 5.92 19.05
CA ASP A 220 -0.98 5.60 20.06
C ASP A 220 -0.59 4.33 20.87
N PHE A 221 0.16 3.41 20.26
CA PHE A 221 0.60 2.17 20.90
C PHE A 221 2.00 2.22 21.50
N MET A 222 2.71 3.34 21.38
CA MET A 222 3.96 3.50 22.12
C MET A 222 3.65 3.63 23.61
N PRO A 223 4.44 3.00 24.49
CA PRO A 223 4.33 3.26 25.92
C PRO A 223 4.59 4.74 26.18
N ALA A 224 3.86 5.31 27.14
CA ALA A 224 4.16 6.65 27.63
C ALA A 224 5.63 6.71 28.04
N PRO A 225 6.35 7.83 27.78
CA PRO A 225 7.71 7.98 28.26
C PRO A 225 7.72 7.72 29.77
N ALA A 226 8.57 6.81 30.22
CA ALA A 226 8.80 6.61 31.63
C ALA A 226 9.22 7.97 32.21
N GLY A 227 8.45 8.48 33.17
CA GLY A 227 8.55 9.85 33.66
C GLY A 227 9.97 10.28 34.00
N THR A 228 10.27 11.53 33.66
CA THR A 228 11.37 12.35 34.19
C THR A 228 11.38 12.42 35.70
#